data_AF-A0A316KZ65-F1
#
_entry.id   AF-A0A316KZ65-F1
#
_cell.length_a   1.000
_cell.length_b   1.000
_cell.length_c   1.000
_cell.angle_alpha   90.00
_cell.angle_beta   90.00
_cell.angle_gamma   90.00
#
_symmetry.space_group_name_H-M   'P 1'
#
loop_
_entity.id
_entity.type
_entity.pdbx_description
1 polymer ?
#
loop_
_entity_poly.entity_id
_entity_poly.type
_entity_poly.pdbx_seq_one_letter_code
_entity_poly.pdbx_strand_id
1 'polypeptide(L)'
;MDNKKFDLAMNVIKYAIGIIGAIACIWVLTSNPGSEALEKPQVRADFAESGSISMAINYTVIIIGAALAGVLLFFVFQLVTNTKKTALSIAGIVAAFVLYMILRLIGTSDTNETLQLGQNYHVSDATLDATTAGLWVVIIGIIVGFLLAVLGPFLLGKYRK
;
A
#
# COMPACT_ATOMS: atom_id res chain seq x y z
N MET A 1 -29.68 -8.96 8.60
CA MET A 1 -29.28 -7.72 9.29
C MET A 1 -29.94 -6.58 8.55
N ASP A 2 -30.56 -5.63 9.25
CA ASP A 2 -31.21 -4.48 8.60
C ASP A 2 -30.13 -3.62 7.92
N ASN A 3 -30.25 -3.33 6.62
CA ASN A 3 -29.17 -2.72 5.81
C ASN A 3 -28.65 -1.41 6.44
N LYS A 4 -29.55 -0.64 7.05
CA LYS A 4 -29.21 0.60 7.79
C LYS A 4 -28.23 0.37 8.94
N LYS A 5 -28.35 -0.75 9.67
CA LYS A 5 -27.46 -1.08 10.79
C LYS A 5 -26.08 -1.50 10.31
N PHE A 6 -26.01 -2.19 9.16
CA PHE A 6 -24.74 -2.53 8.53
C PHE A 6 -24.03 -1.29 7.99
N ASP A 7 -24.74 -0.41 7.29
CA ASP A 7 -24.19 0.84 6.76
C ASP A 7 -23.70 1.76 7.87
N LEU A 8 -24.46 1.85 8.97
CA LEU A 8 -24.04 2.59 10.15
C LEU A 8 -22.76 2.00 10.76
N ALA A 9 -22.70 0.67 10.97
CA ALA A 9 -21.50 0.02 11.49
C ALA A 9 -20.28 0.24 10.58
N MET A 10 -20.46 0.15 9.27
CA MET A 10 -19.42 0.38 8.28
C MET A 10 -18.88 1.82 8.35
N ASN A 11 -19.77 2.80 8.45
CA ASN A 11 -19.38 4.20 8.57
C ASN A 11 -18.68 4.47 9.90
N VAL A 12 -19.18 3.93 11.01
CA VAL A 12 -18.55 4.07 12.33
C VAL A 12 -17.13 3.51 12.32
N ILE A 13 -16.92 2.33 11.73
CA ILE A 13 -15.58 1.72 11.63
C ILE A 13 -14.64 2.59 10.80
N LYS A 14 -15.10 3.07 9.62
CA LYS A 14 -14.31 3.96 8.76
C LYS A 14 -13.88 5.23 9.48
N TYR A 15 -14.83 5.90 10.15
CA TYR A 15 -14.52 7.13 10.87
C TYR A 15 -13.65 6.87 12.10
N ALA A 16 -13.89 5.81 12.86
CA ALA A 16 -13.06 5.45 14.01
C ALA A 16 -11.60 5.22 13.60
N ILE A 17 -11.38 4.41 12.55
CA ILE A 17 -10.05 4.18 11.99
C ILE A 17 -9.41 5.49 11.52
N GLY A 18 -10.15 6.29 10.74
CA GLY A 18 -9.64 7.57 10.23
C GLY A 18 -9.27 8.56 11.33
N ILE A 19 -10.08 8.66 12.39
CA ILE A 19 -9.83 9.55 13.52
C ILE A 19 -8.61 9.08 14.32
N ILE A 20 -8.46 7.79 14.58
CA ILE A 20 -7.28 7.24 15.28
C ILE A 20 -6.00 7.56 14.48
N GLY A 21 -6.03 7.39 13.16
CA GLY A 21 -4.91 7.76 12.30
C GLY A 21 -4.60 9.26 12.34
N ALA A 22 -5.63 10.10 12.28
CA ALA A 22 -5.47 11.55 12.37
C ALA A 22 -4.85 11.99 13.70
N ILE A 23 -5.30 11.40 14.82
CA ILE A 23 -4.74 11.66 16.14
C ILE A 23 -3.27 11.25 16.20
N ALA A 24 -2.92 10.06 15.69
CA ALA A 24 -1.54 9.59 15.64
C ALA A 24 -0.65 10.55 14.83
N CYS A 25 -1.11 11.02 13.66
CA CYS A 25 -0.39 12.00 12.85
C CYS A 25 -0.20 13.34 13.56
N ILE A 26 -1.26 13.89 14.16
CA ILE A 26 -1.18 15.14 14.93
C ILE A 26 -0.20 14.98 16.09
N TRP A 27 -0.21 13.83 16.75
CA TRP A 27 0.70 13.59 17.86
C TRP A 27 2.16 13.56 17.40
N VAL A 28 2.50 12.85 16.33
CA VAL A 28 3.86 12.85 15.76
C VAL A 28 4.31 14.25 15.34
N LEU A 29 3.40 15.04 14.75
CA LEU A 29 3.72 16.40 14.33
C LEU A 29 3.98 17.34 15.51
N THR A 30 3.25 17.16 16.62
CA THR A 30 3.38 18.00 17.82
C THR A 30 4.53 17.58 18.73
N SER A 31 4.95 16.30 18.70
CA SER A 31 6.09 15.79 19.46
C SER A 31 7.43 15.91 18.71
N ASN A 32 7.42 16.41 17.47
CA ASN A 32 8.60 16.48 16.61
C ASN A 32 9.72 17.36 17.22
N PRO A 33 10.97 16.85 17.37
CA PRO A 33 12.12 17.61 17.86
C PRO A 33 12.58 18.73 16.91
N GLY A 34 11.99 18.87 15.72
CA GLY A 34 12.26 19.96 14.80
C GLY A 34 13.72 19.96 14.31
N SER A 35 14.35 21.13 14.25
CA SER A 35 15.73 21.27 13.78
C SER A 35 16.77 20.64 14.71
N GLU A 36 16.45 20.38 15.97
CA GLU A 36 17.39 19.79 16.93
C GLU A 36 17.77 18.35 16.56
N ALA A 37 16.86 17.62 15.92
CA ALA A 37 17.12 16.27 15.40
C ALA A 37 18.07 16.25 14.19
N LEU A 38 18.30 17.39 13.52
CA LEU A 38 19.26 17.50 12.40
C LEU A 38 20.70 17.62 12.91
N GLU A 39 20.88 18.30 14.03
CA GLU A 39 22.20 18.60 14.60
C GLU A 39 22.65 17.54 15.61
N LYS A 40 21.71 16.87 16.29
CA LYS A 40 22.01 15.92 17.37
C LYS A 40 21.43 14.53 17.06
N PRO A 41 22.26 13.57 16.63
CA PRO A 41 21.82 12.21 16.31
C PRO A 41 21.11 11.49 17.46
N GLN A 42 21.48 11.77 18.72
CA GLN A 42 20.83 11.19 19.91
C GLN A 42 19.37 11.64 20.05
N VAL A 43 19.08 12.92 19.85
CA VAL A 43 17.70 13.46 19.93
C VAL A 43 16.80 12.81 18.88
N ARG A 44 17.35 12.52 17.69
CA ARG A 44 16.65 11.80 16.64
C ARG A 44 16.40 10.33 17.01
N ALA A 45 17.37 9.65 17.63
CA ALA A 45 17.21 8.27 18.08
C ALA A 45 16.15 8.16 19.18
N ASP A 46 16.22 9.04 20.18
CA ASP A 46 15.24 9.09 21.28
C ASP A 46 13.83 9.40 20.77
N PHE A 47 13.72 10.26 19.75
CA PHE A 47 12.43 10.53 19.11
C PHE A 47 11.91 9.34 18.31
N ALA A 48 12.78 8.60 17.61
CA ALA A 48 12.38 7.39 16.88
C ALA A 48 11.87 6.28 17.82
N GLU A 49 12.41 6.20 19.04
CA GLU A 49 11.93 5.29 20.09
C GLU A 49 10.74 5.86 20.88
N SER A 50 10.33 7.10 20.62
CA SER A 50 9.24 7.75 21.35
C SER A 50 7.90 7.03 21.15
N GLY A 51 7.04 7.14 22.16
CA GLY A 51 5.68 6.59 22.11
C GLY A 51 4.84 7.15 20.94
N SER A 52 5.14 8.36 20.46
CA SER A 52 4.44 8.98 19.33
C SER A 52 4.75 8.28 17.99
N ILE A 53 6.04 8.00 17.72
CA ILE A 53 6.47 7.23 16.54
C ILE A 53 5.98 5.79 16.66
N SER A 54 6.10 5.18 17.84
CA SER A 54 5.64 3.80 18.08
C SER A 54 4.13 3.64 17.82
N MET A 55 3.30 4.57 18.28
CA MET A 55 1.86 4.54 18.01
C MET A 55 1.56 4.65 16.51
N ALA A 56 2.21 5.57 15.80
CA ALA A 56 2.00 5.76 14.36
C ALA A 56 2.43 4.54 13.53
N ILE A 57 3.58 3.94 13.87
CA ILE A 57 4.05 2.70 13.23
C ILE A 57 3.05 1.57 13.48
N ASN A 58 2.66 1.34 14.74
CA ASN A 58 1.75 0.26 15.09
C ASN A 58 0.38 0.41 14.42
N TYR A 59 -0.16 1.64 14.38
CA TYR A 59 -1.39 1.93 13.63
C TYR A 59 -1.24 1.55 12.15
N THR A 60 -0.15 1.99 11.51
CA THR A 60 0.10 1.71 10.10
C THR A 60 0.21 0.22 9.82
N VAL A 61 0.96 -0.52 10.66
CA VAL A 61 1.10 -1.98 10.55
C VAL A 61 -0.25 -2.69 10.70
N ILE A 62 -1.07 -2.28 11.66
CA ILE A 62 -2.41 -2.85 11.88
C ILE A 62 -3.29 -2.61 10.65
N ILE A 63 -3.29 -1.40 10.07
CA ILE A 63 -4.11 -1.09 8.90
C ILE A 63 -3.66 -1.87 7.67
N ILE A 64 -2.35 -1.96 7.42
CA ILE A 64 -1.82 -2.79 6.33
C ILE A 64 -2.22 -4.25 6.53
N GLY A 65 -2.03 -4.78 7.75
CA GLY A 65 -2.42 -6.15 8.10
C GLY A 65 -3.91 -6.42 7.91
N ALA A 66 -4.77 -5.51 8.37
CA ALA A 66 -6.23 -5.60 8.21
C ALA A 66 -6.65 -5.53 6.73
N ALA A 67 -6.02 -4.66 5.94
CA ALA A 67 -6.28 -4.57 4.51
C ALA A 67 -5.90 -5.87 3.79
N LEU A 68 -4.71 -6.41 4.07
CA LEU A 68 -4.26 -7.69 3.52
C LEU A 68 -5.20 -8.84 3.91
N ALA A 69 -5.58 -8.93 5.19
CA ALA A 69 -6.52 -9.92 5.67
C ALA A 69 -7.89 -9.80 4.99
N GLY A 70 -8.40 -8.57 4.81
CA GLY A 70 -9.64 -8.30 4.11
C GLY A 70 -9.60 -8.75 2.65
N VAL A 71 -8.50 -8.45 1.93
CA VAL A 71 -8.29 -8.91 0.55
C VAL A 71 -8.26 -10.44 0.49
N LEU A 72 -7.52 -11.11 1.37
CA LEU A 72 -7.45 -12.57 1.40
C LEU A 72 -8.80 -13.22 1.70
N LEU A 73 -9.53 -12.71 2.71
CA LEU A 73 -10.88 -13.20 3.04
C LEU A 73 -11.85 -13.01 1.87
N PHE A 74 -11.76 -11.89 1.16
CA PHE A 74 -12.54 -11.65 -0.05
C PHE A 74 -12.25 -12.70 -1.13
N PHE A 75 -10.98 -13.02 -1.36
CA PHE A 75 -10.60 -14.07 -2.31
C PHE A 75 -11.08 -15.45 -1.88
N VAL A 76 -10.95 -15.83 -0.61
CA VAL A 76 -11.44 -17.12 -0.09
C VAL A 76 -12.96 -17.22 -0.26
N PHE A 77 -13.70 -16.17 0.12
CA PHE A 77 -15.15 -16.12 -0.04
C PHE A 77 -15.56 -16.20 -1.52
N GLN A 78 -14.87 -15.47 -2.40
CA GLN A 78 -15.09 -15.57 -3.84
C GLN A 78 -14.76 -16.96 -4.39
N LEU A 79 -13.74 -17.64 -3.87
CA LEU A 79 -13.34 -18.96 -4.35
C LEU A 79 -14.44 -19.99 -4.10
N VAL A 80 -15.09 -19.92 -2.94
CA VAL A 80 -16.22 -20.77 -2.56
C VAL A 80 -17.48 -20.41 -3.36
N THR A 81 -17.76 -19.12 -3.56
CA THR A 81 -19.03 -18.67 -4.17
C THR A 81 -19.00 -18.61 -5.70
N ASN A 82 -17.85 -18.36 -6.31
CA ASN A 82 -17.70 -18.09 -7.76
C ASN A 82 -16.37 -18.61 -8.32
N THR A 83 -16.02 -19.86 -8.02
CA THR A 83 -14.71 -20.48 -8.29
C THR A 83 -14.10 -20.17 -9.68
N LYS A 84 -14.89 -20.23 -10.76
CA LYS A 84 -14.42 -19.97 -12.13
C LYS A 84 -13.94 -18.52 -12.33
N LYS A 85 -14.68 -17.53 -11.80
CA LYS A 85 -14.30 -16.12 -11.91
C LYS A 85 -13.11 -15.81 -11.00
N THR A 86 -13.09 -16.42 -9.83
CA THR A 86 -12.00 -16.25 -8.86
C THR A 86 -10.69 -16.82 -9.36
N ALA A 87 -10.72 -17.97 -10.04
CA ALA A 87 -9.52 -18.54 -10.66
C ALA A 87 -8.87 -17.58 -11.68
N LEU A 88 -9.69 -16.85 -12.45
CA LEU A 88 -9.21 -15.85 -13.41
C LEU A 88 -8.61 -14.62 -12.70
N SER A 89 -9.19 -14.23 -11.56
CA SER A 89 -8.64 -13.17 -10.71
C SER A 89 -7.30 -13.57 -10.06
N ILE A 90 -7.19 -14.82 -9.59
CA ILE A 90 -5.93 -15.39 -9.06
C ILE A 90 -4.87 -15.42 -10.16
N ALA A 91 -5.22 -15.83 -11.38
CA ALA A 91 -4.30 -15.81 -12.52
C ALA A 91 -3.77 -14.39 -12.80
N GLY A 92 -4.61 -13.35 -12.66
CA GLY A 92 -4.19 -11.96 -12.75
C GLY A 92 -3.17 -11.57 -11.67
N ILE A 93 -3.38 -11.99 -10.42
CA ILE A 93 -2.41 -11.76 -9.33
C ILE A 93 -1.09 -12.46 -9.62
N VAL A 94 -1.14 -13.73 -10.06
CA VAL A 94 0.07 -14.49 -10.41
C VAL A 94 0.81 -13.82 -11.56
N ALA A 95 0.11 -13.33 -12.59
CA ALA A 95 0.72 -12.59 -13.68
C ALA A 95 1.40 -11.30 -13.21
N ALA A 96 0.76 -10.54 -12.31
CA ALA A 96 1.36 -9.36 -11.70
C ALA A 96 2.59 -9.70 -10.85
N PHE A 97 2.56 -10.82 -10.13
CA PHE A 97 3.71 -11.31 -9.36
C PHE A 97 4.88 -11.75 -10.26
N VAL A 98 4.59 -12.41 -11.38
CA VAL A 98 5.60 -12.76 -12.38
C VAL A 98 6.21 -11.51 -12.99
N LEU A 99 5.39 -10.51 -13.34
CA LEU A 99 5.88 -9.22 -13.82
C LEU A 99 6.77 -8.52 -12.78
N TYR A 100 6.36 -8.53 -11.51
CA TYR A 100 7.18 -8.02 -10.40
C TYR A 100 8.54 -8.72 -10.34
N MET A 101 8.57 -10.05 -10.43
CA MET A 101 9.82 -10.82 -10.43
C MET A 101 10.71 -10.45 -11.62
N ILE A 102 10.14 -10.31 -12.82
CA ILE A 102 10.91 -9.89 -14.00
C ILE A 102 11.51 -8.50 -13.80
N LEU A 103 10.71 -7.53 -13.35
CA LEU A 103 11.18 -6.16 -13.11
C LEU A 103 12.24 -6.11 -12.00
N ARG A 104 12.09 -6.93 -10.95
CA ARG A 104 13.09 -7.04 -9.90
C ARG A 104 14.40 -7.66 -10.37
N LEU A 105 14.34 -8.59 -11.33
CA LEU A 105 15.54 -9.18 -11.94
C LEU A 105 16.24 -8.21 -12.90
N ILE A 106 15.50 -7.29 -13.52
CA ILE A 106 16.08 -6.20 -14.33
C ILE A 106 16.83 -5.22 -13.41
N GLY A 107 16.34 -5.01 -12.19
CA GLY A 107 16.90 -4.06 -11.23
C GLY A 107 16.54 -2.61 -11.57
N THR A 108 17.01 -1.68 -10.75
CA THR A 108 16.89 -0.24 -11.01
C THR A 108 18.25 0.41 -11.24
N SER A 109 18.26 1.51 -12.01
CA SER A 109 19.39 2.43 -12.06
C SER A 109 19.39 3.44 -10.91
N ASP A 110 18.32 3.47 -10.11
CA ASP A 110 18.21 4.37 -8.96
C ASP A 110 19.18 3.95 -7.86
N THR A 111 19.97 4.91 -7.41
CA THR A 111 20.86 4.78 -6.25
C THR A 111 20.42 5.72 -5.14
N ASN A 112 20.92 5.48 -3.92
CA ASN A 112 20.73 6.38 -2.78
C ASN A 112 21.12 7.84 -3.11
N GLU A 113 22.13 8.02 -3.96
CA GLU A 113 22.63 9.32 -4.41
C GLU A 113 21.65 10.00 -5.37
N THR A 114 21.13 9.27 -6.37
CA THR A 114 20.12 9.80 -7.30
C THR A 114 18.81 10.15 -6.61
N LEU A 115 18.46 9.43 -5.54
CA LEU A 115 17.28 9.66 -4.71
C LEU A 115 17.50 10.71 -3.61
N GLN A 116 18.70 11.29 -3.53
CA GLN A 116 19.07 12.29 -2.53
C GLN A 116 18.77 11.84 -1.09
N LEU A 117 18.91 10.54 -0.82
CA LEU A 117 18.74 10.02 0.52
C LEU A 117 19.91 10.49 1.38
N GLY A 118 19.63 11.13 2.52
CA GLY A 118 20.68 11.55 3.43
C GLY A 118 21.51 10.33 3.89
N GLN A 119 22.80 10.51 4.14
CA GLN A 119 23.75 9.44 4.51
C GLN A 119 23.23 8.52 5.63
N ASN A 120 22.44 9.07 6.55
CA ASN A 120 21.81 8.36 7.68
C ASN A 120 20.51 7.60 7.31
N TYR A 121 20.16 7.53 6.02
CA TYR A 121 18.96 6.90 5.47
C TYR A 121 19.25 6.04 4.24
N HIS A 122 20.53 5.73 4.00
CA HIS A 122 20.88 4.84 2.90
C HIS A 122 20.21 3.49 3.10
N VAL A 123 19.54 3.03 2.05
CA VAL A 123 18.89 1.73 1.97
C VAL A 123 19.72 0.81 1.09
N SER A 124 19.58 -0.50 1.31
CA SER A 124 20.29 -1.49 0.49
C SER A 124 19.81 -1.45 -0.96
N ASP A 125 20.69 -1.79 -1.90
CA ASP A 125 20.35 -1.90 -3.33
C ASP A 125 19.18 -2.87 -3.55
N ALA A 126 19.14 -3.97 -2.79
CA ALA A 126 18.03 -4.92 -2.82
C ALA A 126 16.67 -4.30 -2.42
N THR A 127 16.68 -3.31 -1.54
CA THR A 127 15.48 -2.53 -1.17
C THR A 127 15.07 -1.61 -2.31
N LEU A 128 16.04 -0.91 -2.93
CA LEU A 128 15.79 -0.03 -4.07
C LEU A 128 15.20 -0.80 -5.26
N ASP A 129 15.78 -1.95 -5.60
CA ASP A 129 15.28 -2.83 -6.66
C ASP A 129 13.85 -3.31 -6.38
N ALA A 130 13.60 -3.78 -5.16
CA ALA A 130 12.28 -4.29 -4.76
C ALA A 130 11.21 -3.19 -4.79
N THR A 131 11.51 -2.02 -4.24
CA THR A 131 10.56 -0.90 -4.21
C THR A 131 10.30 -0.36 -5.61
N THR A 132 11.34 -0.21 -6.43
CA THR A 132 11.19 0.30 -7.80
C THR A 132 10.40 -0.67 -8.67
N ALA A 133 10.70 -1.97 -8.60
CA ALA A 133 9.91 -2.99 -9.29
C ALA A 133 8.44 -2.96 -8.86
N GLY A 134 8.17 -2.81 -7.54
CA GLY A 134 6.81 -2.70 -7.02
C GLY A 134 6.06 -1.48 -7.57
N LEU A 135 6.72 -0.32 -7.62
CA LEU A 135 6.15 0.90 -8.20
C LEU A 135 5.80 0.73 -9.68
N TRP A 136 6.70 0.13 -10.47
CA TRP A 136 6.44 -0.14 -11.88
C TRP A 136 5.26 -1.09 -12.10
N VAL A 137 5.11 -2.14 -11.29
CA VAL A 137 3.95 -3.04 -11.36
C VAL A 137 2.65 -2.28 -11.11
N VAL A 138 2.63 -1.38 -10.13
CA VAL A 138 1.46 -0.53 -9.86
C VAL A 138 1.17 0.39 -11.04
N ILE A 139 2.18 1.09 -11.57
CA ILE A 139 2.01 2.01 -12.71
C ILE A 139 1.48 1.25 -13.93
N ILE A 140 2.09 0.12 -14.28
CA ILE A 140 1.64 -0.74 -15.39
C ILE A 140 0.21 -1.22 -15.15
N GLY A 141 -0.11 -1.65 -13.93
CA GLY A 141 -1.46 -2.07 -13.55
C GLY A 141 -2.50 -0.97 -13.73
N ILE A 142 -2.18 0.27 -13.34
CA ILE A 142 -3.03 1.44 -13.56
C ILE A 142 -3.21 1.70 -15.06
N ILE A 143 -2.13 1.68 -15.85
CA ILE A 143 -2.19 1.91 -17.30
C ILE A 143 -3.04 0.84 -17.99
N VAL A 144 -2.80 -0.45 -17.70
CA VAL A 144 -3.56 -1.56 -18.27
C VAL A 144 -5.03 -1.47 -17.85
N GLY A 145 -5.30 -1.18 -16.57
CA GLY A 145 -6.66 -0.97 -16.06
C GLY A 145 -7.36 0.18 -16.76
N PHE A 146 -6.68 1.30 -16.97
CA PHE A 146 -7.20 2.45 -17.70
C PHE A 146 -7.49 2.12 -19.17
N LEU A 147 -6.55 1.47 -19.86
CA LEU A 147 -6.72 1.03 -21.25
C LEU A 147 -7.92 0.08 -21.38
N LEU A 148 -8.07 -0.87 -20.46
CA LEU A 148 -9.22 -1.79 -20.44
C LEU A 148 -10.53 -1.07 -20.12
N ALA A 149 -10.52 -0.03 -19.29
CA ALA A 149 -11.72 0.77 -19.00
C ALA A 149 -12.18 1.57 -20.24
N VAL A 150 -11.24 2.15 -21.00
CA VAL A 150 -11.53 2.97 -22.18
C VAL A 150 -11.80 2.12 -23.42
N LEU A 151 -10.95 1.13 -23.70
CA LEU A 151 -11.01 0.29 -24.90
C LEU A 151 -11.87 -0.96 -24.70
N GLY A 152 -12.10 -1.41 -23.46
CA GLY A 152 -12.90 -2.58 -23.16
C GLY A 152 -14.30 -2.56 -23.79
N PRO A 153 -15.04 -1.45 -23.78
CA PRO A 153 -16.33 -1.40 -24.46
C PRO A 153 -16.26 -1.58 -25.99
N PHE A 154 -15.15 -1.20 -26.63
CA PHE A 154 -14.91 -1.39 -28.06
C PHE A 154 -14.37 -2.80 -28.38
N LEU A 155 -13.45 -3.33 -27.56
CA LEU A 155 -12.80 -4.62 -27.75
C LEU A 155 -13.67 -5.81 -27.33
N LEU A 156 -14.41 -5.68 -26.22
CA LEU A 156 -15.27 -6.74 -25.68
C LEU A 156 -16.71 -6.65 -26.21
N GLY A 157 -16.95 -5.78 -27.20
CA GLY A 157 -18.21 -5.73 -27.94
C GLY A 157 -19.43 -5.28 -27.14
N LYS A 158 -19.25 -4.61 -25.99
CA LYS A 158 -20.39 -4.18 -25.14
C LYS A 158 -21.30 -3.14 -25.82
N TYR A 159 -20.82 -2.51 -26.89
CA TYR A 159 -21.59 -1.61 -27.76
C TYR A 159 -21.87 -2.17 -29.17
N ARG A 160 -21.49 -3.43 -29.47
CA ARG A 160 -21.98 -4.12 -30.67
C ARG A 160 -23.41 -4.60 -30.40
N LYS A 161 -24.36 -3.69 -30.50
CA LYS A 161 -25.74 -4.05 -30.84
C LYS A 161 -25.83 -4.28 -32.34
#